data_AF-A0A2V9JL29-F1
#
_entry.id   AF-A0A2V9JL29-F1
#
_cell.length_a   1.000
_cell.length_b   1.000
_cell.length_c   1.000
_cell.angle_alpha   90.00
_cell.angle_beta   90.00
_cell.angle_gamma   90.00
#
_symmetry.space_group_name_H-M   'P 1'
#
loop_
_entity.id
_entity.type
_entity.pdbx_description
1 polymer ?
#
loop_
_entity_poly.entity_id
_entity_poly.type
_entity_poly.pdbx_seq_one_letter_code
_entity_poly.pdbx_strand_id
1 'polypeptide(L)'
;MGQPLSRDMDRILEGRYALITGASRGIGRAVAEVLGRAGCNIALASRSREDCEAVAGRIAREHSVRAFPAACDVTRSASVRSLLHALRKWSADRLDEVRPRDLEYASRRYAAGQTRGVVPERVRDRHARGRLLDL
;
A
#
# COMPACT_ATOMS: atom_id res chain seq x y z
N MET A 1 -17.22 -28.86 5.50
CA MET A 1 -16.08 -28.21 6.15
C MET A 1 -15.22 -27.60 5.05
N GLY A 2 -15.30 -26.28 4.85
CA GLY A 2 -14.48 -25.60 3.86
C GLY A 2 -13.02 -25.61 4.31
N GLN A 3 -12.14 -26.12 3.46
CA GLN A 3 -10.70 -26.00 3.65
C GLN A 3 -10.38 -24.51 3.83
N PRO A 4 -9.60 -24.09 4.86
CA PRO A 4 -9.19 -22.70 4.95
C PRO A 4 -8.38 -22.36 3.70
N LEU A 5 -8.77 -21.29 3.00
CA LEU A 5 -8.00 -20.75 1.88
C LEU A 5 -6.56 -20.55 2.38
N SER A 6 -5.60 -21.14 1.66
CA SER A 6 -4.20 -21.22 2.06
C SER A 6 -3.67 -19.86 2.54
N ARG A 7 -2.85 -19.85 3.60
CA ARG A 7 -2.16 -18.65 4.12
C ARG A 7 -1.42 -17.85 3.04
N ASP A 8 -1.08 -18.50 1.93
CA ASP A 8 -0.45 -17.88 0.76
C ASP A 8 -1.37 -16.90 0.00
N MET A 9 -2.70 -17.11 0.03
CA MET A 9 -3.66 -16.19 -0.60
C MET A 9 -3.81 -14.86 0.18
N ASP A 10 -3.41 -14.84 1.45
CA ASP A 10 -3.52 -13.64 2.28
C ASP A 10 -2.41 -12.62 1.96
N ARG A 11 -1.30 -12.98 1.28
CA ARG A 11 -0.15 -12.08 0.99
C ARG A 11 0.02 -11.70 -0.48
N ILE A 12 -1.09 -11.49 -1.19
CA ILE A 12 -1.12 -11.18 -2.64
C ILE A 12 -0.38 -9.90 -3.07
N LEU A 13 -0.03 -9.01 -2.15
CA LEU A 13 0.68 -7.74 -2.42
C LEU A 13 2.10 -7.74 -1.84
N GLU A 14 2.67 -8.91 -1.54
CA GLU A 14 4.03 -9.00 -1.02
C GLU A 14 5.05 -8.27 -1.91
N GLY A 15 5.89 -7.44 -1.27
CA GLY A 15 6.93 -6.67 -1.94
C GLY A 15 6.45 -5.42 -2.68
N ARG A 16 5.13 -5.20 -2.79
CA ARG A 16 4.55 -3.97 -3.35
C ARG A 16 4.65 -2.80 -2.37
N TYR A 17 4.43 -1.59 -2.87
CA TYR A 17 4.49 -0.36 -2.08
C TYR A 17 3.24 0.48 -2.30
N ALA A 18 2.59 0.91 -1.23
CA ALA A 18 1.43 1.80 -1.32
C ALA A 18 1.69 3.12 -0.57
N LEU A 19 1.36 4.26 -1.18
CA LEU A 19 1.20 5.53 -0.47
C LEU A 19 -0.28 5.76 -0.14
N ILE A 20 -0.57 5.97 1.14
CA ILE A 20 -1.91 6.28 1.64
C ILE A 20 -1.89 7.67 2.27
N THR A 21 -2.73 8.57 1.76
CA THR A 21 -2.97 9.89 2.35
C THR A 21 -4.17 9.85 3.29
N GLY A 22 -4.15 10.65 4.36
CA GLY A 22 -5.16 10.56 5.43
C GLY A 22 -5.09 9.25 6.22
N ALA A 23 -3.92 8.60 6.26
CA ALA A 23 -3.74 7.25 6.79
C ALA A 23 -3.81 7.14 8.33
N SER A 24 -3.90 8.27 9.05
CA SER A 24 -3.91 8.29 10.51
C SER A 24 -5.22 7.80 11.14
N ARG A 25 -6.35 7.87 10.41
CA ARG A 25 -7.68 7.56 10.98
C ARG A 25 -8.69 7.14 9.91
N GLY A 26 -9.86 6.70 10.37
CA GLY A 26 -11.01 6.35 9.51
C GLY A 26 -10.65 5.35 8.41
N ILE A 27 -11.10 5.65 7.20
CA ILE A 27 -10.91 4.78 6.02
C ILE A 27 -9.43 4.59 5.69
N GLY A 28 -8.63 5.66 5.69
CA GLY A 28 -7.20 5.56 5.35
C GLY A 28 -6.45 4.59 6.26
N ARG A 29 -6.76 4.58 7.55
CA ARG A 29 -6.19 3.61 8.51
C ARG A 29 -6.64 2.18 8.21
N ALA A 30 -7.94 1.96 7.99
CA ALA A 30 -8.47 0.63 7.67
C ALA A 30 -7.86 0.07 6.37
N VAL A 31 -7.64 0.92 5.37
CA VAL A 31 -6.93 0.56 4.14
C VAL A 31 -5.49 0.14 4.42
N ALA A 32 -4.79 0.90 5.25
CA ALA A 32 -3.41 0.59 5.60
C ALA A 32 -3.30 -0.77 6.30
N GLU A 33 -4.23 -1.10 7.18
CA GLU A 33 -4.30 -2.42 7.83
C GLU A 33 -4.51 -3.54 6.81
N VAL A 34 -5.48 -3.40 5.90
CA VAL A 34 -5.79 -4.41 4.88
C VAL A 34 -4.61 -4.63 3.92
N LEU A 35 -3.99 -3.55 3.45
CA LEU A 35 -2.84 -3.65 2.56
C LEU A 35 -1.61 -4.23 3.28
N GLY A 36 -1.45 -3.92 4.57
CA GLY A 36 -0.35 -4.44 5.38
C GLY A 36 -0.48 -5.94 5.57
N ARG A 37 -1.70 -6.39 5.91
CA ARG A 37 -2.05 -7.81 5.96
C ARG A 37 -1.78 -8.52 4.63
N ALA A 38 -2.06 -7.84 3.52
CA ALA A 38 -1.76 -8.32 2.17
C ALA A 38 -0.25 -8.40 1.82
N GLY A 39 0.65 -8.04 2.74
CA GLY A 39 2.10 -8.06 2.54
C GLY A 39 2.67 -6.80 1.88
N CYS A 40 1.84 -5.76 1.68
CA CYS A 40 2.28 -4.51 1.07
C CYS A 40 3.11 -3.67 2.06
N ASN A 41 4.18 -3.06 1.57
CA ASN A 41 4.90 -2.02 2.30
C ASN A 41 4.15 -0.70 2.17
N ILE A 42 4.01 0.06 3.24
CA ILE A 42 3.06 1.19 3.27
C ILE A 42 3.72 2.48 3.71
N ALA A 43 3.53 3.54 2.94
CA ALA A 43 3.77 4.91 3.37
C ALA A 43 2.47 5.53 3.87
N LEU A 44 2.49 6.01 5.11
CA LEU A 44 1.35 6.62 5.79
C LEU A 44 1.56 8.12 5.88
N ALA A 45 0.77 8.89 5.13
CA ALA A 45 0.85 10.33 5.09
C ALA A 45 -0.40 10.96 5.70
N SER A 46 -0.20 11.88 6.66
CA SER A 46 -1.27 12.73 7.20
C SER A 46 -0.69 14.05 7.67
N ARG A 47 -1.52 14.99 8.14
CA ARG A 47 -1.02 16.25 8.71
C ARG A 47 -0.28 16.04 10.04
N SER A 48 -0.64 15.01 10.81
CA SER A 48 0.03 14.63 12.05
C SER A 48 1.01 13.48 11.78
N ARG A 49 2.31 13.72 12.00
CA ARG A 49 3.32 12.65 11.90
C ARG A 49 3.17 11.62 13.00
N GLU A 50 2.88 12.07 14.21
CA GLU A 50 2.72 11.24 15.40
C GLU A 50 1.58 10.22 15.22
N ASP A 51 0.42 10.66 14.71
CA ASP A 51 -0.68 9.75 14.41
C ASP A 51 -0.27 8.69 13.37
N CYS A 52 0.54 9.08 12.38
CA CYS A 52 1.06 8.15 11.37
C CYS A 52 2.06 7.15 11.96
N GLU A 53 2.92 7.57 12.90
CA GLU A 53 3.88 6.70 13.59
C GLU A 53 3.18 5.60 14.38
N ALA A 54 2.11 5.94 15.11
CA ALA A 54 1.33 4.96 15.86
C ALA A 54 0.74 3.88 14.93
N VAL A 55 0.13 4.28 13.81
CA VAL A 55 -0.45 3.34 12.85
C VAL A 55 0.64 2.52 12.15
N ALA A 56 1.74 3.17 11.73
CA ALA A 56 2.87 2.52 11.06
C ALA A 56 3.51 1.45 11.95
N GLY A 57 3.75 1.77 13.23
CA GLY A 57 4.35 0.86 14.19
C GLY A 57 3.50 -0.39 14.42
N ARG A 58 2.17 -0.24 14.49
CA ARG A 58 1.26 -1.38 14.60
C ARG A 58 1.29 -2.27 13.36
N ILE A 59 1.14 -1.68 12.16
CA ILE A 59 1.15 -2.44 10.90
C ILE A 59 2.46 -3.20 10.69
N ALA A 60 3.60 -2.55 10.96
CA ALA A 60 4.91 -3.17 10.81
C ALA A 60 5.09 -4.37 11.75
N ARG A 61 4.61 -4.26 13.00
CA ARG A 61 4.68 -5.33 14.00
C ARG A 61 3.74 -6.50 13.66
N GLU A 62 2.51 -6.21 13.25
CA GLU A 62 1.48 -7.22 13.03
C GLU A 62 1.65 -8.00 11.72
N HIS A 63 2.23 -7.38 10.69
CA HIS A 63 2.26 -7.95 9.34
C HIS A 63 3.67 -8.13 8.76
N SER A 64 4.71 -7.79 9.52
CA SER A 64 6.11 -7.90 9.09
C SER A 64 6.41 -7.20 7.75
N VAL A 65 5.75 -6.05 7.51
CA VAL A 65 5.96 -5.19 6.35
C VAL A 65 6.69 -3.92 6.75
N ARG A 66 7.29 -3.22 5.79
CA ARG A 66 7.87 -1.90 6.04
C ARG A 66 6.76 -0.86 6.09
N ALA A 67 6.79 0.01 7.10
CA ALA A 67 5.89 1.14 7.21
C ALA A 67 6.67 2.47 7.32
N PHE A 68 6.29 3.48 6.55
CA PHE A 68 6.93 4.79 6.52
C PHE A 68 5.95 5.89 6.95
N PRO A 69 6.05 6.43 8.18
CA PRO A 69 5.20 7.52 8.63
C PRO A 69 5.71 8.88 8.13
N ALA A 70 4.80 9.72 7.63
CA ALA A 70 5.14 11.04 7.12
C ALA A 70 4.09 12.11 7.45
N ALA A 71 4.57 13.31 7.81
CA ALA A 71 3.76 14.51 7.77
C ALA A 71 3.64 15.01 6.31
N CYS A 72 2.42 15.15 5.82
CA CYS A 72 2.14 15.74 4.52
C CYS A 72 0.80 16.48 4.53
N ASP A 73 0.84 17.73 4.09
CA ASP A 73 -0.35 18.49 3.72
C ASP A 73 -0.52 18.44 2.20
N VAL A 74 -1.49 17.65 1.75
CA VAL A 74 -1.78 17.44 0.33
C VAL A 74 -2.28 18.70 -0.38
N THR A 75 -2.71 19.73 0.36
CA THR A 75 -3.09 21.03 -0.21
C THR A 75 -1.88 21.87 -0.59
N ARG A 76 -0.69 21.54 -0.09
CA ARG A 76 0.57 22.26 -0.35
C ARG A 76 1.46 21.44 -1.26
N SER A 77 1.61 21.86 -2.52
CA SER A 77 2.41 21.15 -3.51
C SER A 77 3.87 20.95 -3.08
N ALA A 78 4.45 21.87 -2.30
CA ALA A 78 5.79 21.70 -1.73
C ALA A 78 5.87 20.51 -0.75
N SER A 79 4.86 20.34 0.10
CA SER A 79 4.79 19.23 1.05
C SER A 79 4.68 17.88 0.32
N VAL A 80 3.85 17.82 -0.73
CA VAL A 80 3.73 16.64 -1.59
C VAL A 80 5.05 16.31 -2.29
N ARG A 81 5.74 17.30 -2.86
CA ARG A 81 7.04 17.08 -3.50
C ARG A 81 8.10 16.54 -2.53
N SER A 82 8.17 17.10 -1.32
CA SER A 82 9.09 16.61 -0.28
C SER A 82 8.78 15.16 0.12
N LEU A 83 7.50 14.82 0.28
CA LEU A 83 7.07 13.45 0.56
C LEU A 83 7.50 12.50 -0.57
N LEU A 84 7.18 12.82 -1.81
CA LEU A 84 7.52 11.98 -2.96
C LEU A 84 9.04 11.77 -3.08
N HIS A 85 9.85 12.81 -2.84
CA HIS A 85 11.31 12.68 -2.83
C HIS A 85 11.80 11.71 -1.75
N ALA A 86 11.26 11.79 -0.53
CA ALA A 86 11.59 10.87 0.55
C ALA A 86 11.19 9.42 0.20
N LEU A 87 10.01 9.23 -0.38
CA LEU A 87 9.48 7.91 -0.72
C LEU A 87 10.24 7.24 -1.86
N ARG A 88 10.80 7.99 -2.82
CA ARG A 88 11.66 7.42 -3.88
C ARG A 88 12.88 6.73 -3.29
N LYS A 89 13.54 7.37 -2.32
CA LYS A 89 14.68 6.78 -1.60
C LYS A 89 14.28 5.55 -0.81
N TRP A 90 13.13 5.61 -0.13
CA TRP A 90 12.65 4.49 0.69
C TRP A 90 12.25 3.29 -0.16
N SER A 91 11.51 3.49 -1.25
CA SER A 91 10.93 2.41 -2.08
C SER A 91 11.85 1.88 -3.20
N ALA A 92 13.01 2.52 -3.42
CA ALA A 92 13.85 2.28 -4.60
C ALA A 92 13.05 2.36 -5.93
N ASP A 93 12.26 3.42 -6.07
CA ASP A 93 11.39 3.74 -7.23
C ASP A 93 10.21 2.76 -7.50
N ARG A 94 9.70 2.05 -6.49
CA ARG A 94 8.62 1.04 -6.64
C ARG A 94 7.22 1.45 -6.15
N LEU A 95 6.90 2.74 -6.04
CA LEU A 95 5.64 3.23 -5.45
C LEU A 95 4.40 3.02 -6.33
N ASP A 96 3.37 2.37 -5.78
CA ASP A 96 1.99 2.40 -6.27
C ASP A 96 1.19 3.44 -5.44
N GLU A 97 0.43 4.33 -6.10
CA GLU A 97 -0.42 5.33 -5.42
C GLU A 97 -1.83 4.79 -5.20
N VAL A 98 -2.36 4.84 -3.97
CA VAL A 98 -3.73 4.42 -3.64
C VAL A 98 -4.48 5.60 -3.02
N ARG A 99 -5.43 6.20 -3.74
CA ARG A 99 -6.21 7.32 -3.19
C ARG A 99 -7.41 6.78 -2.39
N PRO A 100 -7.76 7.38 -1.24
CA PRO A 100 -8.92 6.93 -0.45
C PRO A 100 -10.25 6.84 -1.23
N ARG A 101 -10.46 7.69 -2.26
CA ARG A 101 -11.60 7.60 -3.18
C ARG A 101 -11.55 6.41 -4.14
N ASP A 102 -10.36 5.97 -4.53
CA ASP A 102 -10.19 4.79 -5.39
C ASP A 102 -10.64 3.51 -4.67
N LEU A 103 -10.74 3.55 -3.33
CA LEU A 103 -11.18 2.42 -2.51
C LEU A 103 -12.70 2.24 -2.40
N GLU A 104 -13.46 3.33 -2.47
CA GLU A 104 -14.92 3.24 -2.61
C GLU A 104 -15.29 2.65 -3.97
N TYR A 105 -14.48 2.92 -4.99
CA TYR A 105 -14.61 2.35 -6.32
C TYR A 105 -14.19 0.88 -6.37
N ALA A 106 -13.09 0.52 -5.67
CA ALA A 106 -12.64 -0.86 -5.54
C ALA A 106 -13.63 -1.72 -4.74
N SER A 107 -14.19 -1.22 -3.62
CA SER A 107 -15.13 -1.98 -2.78
C SER A 107 -16.41 -2.36 -3.54
N ARG A 108 -16.94 -1.45 -4.38
CA ARG A 108 -18.10 -1.73 -5.25
C ARG A 108 -17.80 -2.79 -6.31
N ARG A 109 -16.56 -2.87 -6.84
CA ARG A 109 -16.18 -3.91 -7.82
C ARG A 109 -15.83 -5.26 -7.19
N TYR A 110 -15.25 -5.27 -5.99
CA TYR A 110 -15.07 -6.49 -5.21
C TYR A 110 -16.43 -7.10 -4.80
N ALA A 111 -17.39 -6.27 -4.41
CA ALA A 111 -18.76 -6.71 -4.14
C ALA A 111 -19.49 -7.22 -5.40
N ALA A 112 -19.12 -6.73 -6.59
CA ALA A 112 -19.69 -7.14 -7.88
C ALA A 112 -18.98 -8.34 -8.54
N GLY A 113 -18.07 -9.03 -7.84
CA GLY A 113 -17.40 -10.23 -8.35
C GLY A 113 -16.41 -9.99 -9.51
N GLN A 114 -16.03 -8.74 -9.80
CA GLN A 114 -15.07 -8.40 -10.84
C GLN A 114 -13.69 -8.14 -10.22
N THR A 115 -12.82 -9.15 -10.23
CA THR A 115 -11.46 -9.12 -9.68
C THR A 115 -10.39 -8.55 -10.64
N ARG A 116 -10.78 -8.03 -11.80
CA ARG A 116 -9.85 -7.41 -12.76
C ARG A 116 -9.89 -5.89 -12.68
N GLY A 117 -8.77 -5.30 -12.24
CA GLY A 117 -8.39 -3.93 -12.56
C GLY A 117 -8.58 -2.89 -11.46
N VAL A 118 -7.65 -2.87 -10.49
CA VAL A 118 -7.26 -1.62 -9.78
C VAL A 118 -5.80 -1.28 -10.10
N VAL A 119 -5.37 -1.62 -11.32
CA VAL A 119 -4.03 -1.31 -11.84
C VAL A 119 -4.23 -0.47 -13.09
N PRO A 120 -3.70 0.76 -13.17
CA PRO A 120 -3.70 1.52 -14.43
C PRO A 120 -3.07 0.66 -15.52
N GLU A 121 -3.69 0.64 -16.70
CA GLU A 121 -3.34 -0.20 -17.85
C GLU A 121 -1.86 -0.07 -18.31
N ARG A 122 -1.14 0.94 -17.82
CA ARG A 122 0.30 1.17 -18.11
C ARG A 122 1.27 0.31 -17.27
N VAL A 123 0.80 -0.53 -16.35
CA VAL A 123 1.65 -1.44 -15.54
C VAL A 123 1.45 -2.89 -15.98
N ARG A 124 1.49 -3.16 -17.30
CA ARG A 124 1.38 -4.52 -17.84
C ARG A 124 2.63 -5.07 -18.50
N ASP A 125 3.70 -4.30 -18.66
CA ASP A 125 4.92 -4.84 -19.27
C ASP A 125 6.19 -4.19 -18.73
N ARG A 126 6.83 -4.88 -17.77
CA ARG A 126 8.28 -5.01 -17.57
C ARG A 126 8.55 -5.72 -16.26
N HIS A 127 8.54 -7.05 -16.31
CA HIS A 127 9.61 -7.91 -15.77
C HIS A 127 9.15 -9.38 -15.83
N ALA A 128 9.00 -9.87 -17.05
CA ALA A 128 9.43 -11.22 -17.35
C ALA A 128 10.96 -11.17 -17.58
N ARG A 129 11.65 -12.26 -17.18
CA ARG A 129 13.10 -12.57 -17.30
C ARG A 129 13.99 -12.00 -16.16
N GLY A 130 14.73 -12.81 -15.40
CA GLY A 130 14.92 -14.27 -15.44
C GLY A 130 16.01 -14.77 -14.46
N ARG A 131 16.08 -16.12 -14.39
CA ARG A 131 17.03 -17.01 -13.67
C ARG A 131 16.76 -17.10 -12.17
N LEU A 132 16.23 -18.19 -11.60
CA LEU A 132 16.50 -19.63 -11.79
C LEU A 132 18.00 -19.93 -11.95
N LEU A 133 18.66 -20.10 -10.81
CA LEU A 133 19.81 -20.98 -10.67
C LEU A 133 19.54 -21.80 -9.40
N ASP A 134 18.90 -22.94 -9.59
CA ASP A 134 19.31 -24.16 -8.89
C ASP A 134 20.58 -24.65 -9.60
N LEU A 135 21.69 -24.68 -8.86
CA LEU A 135 22.80 -25.63 -8.88
C LEU A 135 23.83 -25.19 -7.83
#